data_AF-A0A369XG34-F1
#
_entry.id   AF-A0A369XG34-F1
#
_cell.length_a   1.000
_cell.length_b   1.000
_cell.length_c   1.000
_cell.angle_alpha   90.00
_cell.angle_beta   90.00
_cell.angle_gamma   90.00
#
_symmetry.space_group_name_H-M   'P 1'
#
loop_
_entity.id
_entity.type
_entity.pdbx_description
1 polymer ?
#
loop_
_entity_poly.entity_id
_entity_poly.type
_entity_poly.pdbx_seq_one_letter_code
_entity_poly.pdbx_strand_id
1 'polypeptide(L)'
;MPMASPLLTTLVAALAASLFAMPAIAQAGSGKDTTTTMDGTSAAMQGAGYRRGMLGTRGPSDCSRAKDPEQCAARRAAHRQVYEACRDKSGSALGQCLHQQAEQIDCTQARIPAQCAQRKTAYALCKGKTGAPFRNCVLQETLPADCSSASNASNAAVCQRQDKARKLCAAKSGSQHRQCVLDILGVGQ
;
A
#
# COMPACT_ATOMS: atom_id res chain seq x y z
N MET A 1 -28.02 50.49 -27.59
CA MET A 1 -28.56 50.22 -28.94
C MET A 1 -29.00 48.76 -28.99
N PRO A 2 -30.32 48.49 -29.02
CA PRO A 2 -30.89 47.17 -29.26
C PRO A 2 -31.28 47.03 -30.74
N MET A 3 -30.94 45.91 -31.38
CA MET A 3 -31.54 45.39 -32.63
C MET A 3 -31.40 43.87 -32.55
N ALA A 4 -32.49 43.11 -32.33
CA ALA A 4 -33.35 42.50 -33.36
C ALA A 4 -32.54 41.51 -34.24
N SER A 5 -32.86 40.25 -34.49
CA SER A 5 -34.10 39.46 -34.55
C SER A 5 -33.69 38.09 -35.23
N PRO A 6 -34.56 37.20 -35.73
CA PRO A 6 -35.38 36.20 -35.01
C PRO A 6 -35.27 34.79 -35.67
N LEU A 7 -36.24 33.90 -35.39
CA LEU A 7 -36.69 32.75 -36.22
C LEU A 7 -35.86 31.44 -36.14
N LEU A 8 -36.45 30.39 -35.54
CA LEU A 8 -37.11 29.25 -36.23
C LEU A 8 -36.06 28.27 -36.81
N THR A 9 -35.94 27.00 -36.45
CA THR A 9 -36.94 25.94 -36.66
C THR A 9 -36.39 24.63 -36.07
N THR A 10 -37.28 23.85 -35.46
CA THR A 10 -37.12 22.46 -34.99
C THR A 10 -36.67 21.48 -36.08
N LEU A 11 -35.75 20.56 -35.75
CA LEU A 11 -35.52 19.33 -36.53
C LEU A 11 -35.51 18.11 -35.59
N VAL A 12 -36.53 17.28 -35.79
CA VAL A 12 -36.77 15.97 -35.20
C VAL A 12 -35.94 14.93 -35.97
N ALA A 13 -35.22 14.05 -35.27
CA ALA A 13 -34.80 12.77 -35.84
C ALA A 13 -34.75 11.71 -34.74
N ALA A 14 -35.84 10.93 -34.67
CA ALA A 14 -35.90 9.67 -33.97
C ALA A 14 -35.05 8.63 -34.71
N LEU A 15 -34.26 7.85 -33.97
CA LEU A 15 -33.68 6.60 -34.48
C LEU A 15 -34.09 5.46 -33.56
N ALA A 16 -34.89 4.59 -34.18
CA ALA A 16 -35.57 3.45 -33.59
C ALA A 16 -34.63 2.26 -33.40
N ALA A 17 -35.08 1.38 -32.51
CA ALA A 17 -34.52 0.09 -32.16
C ALA A 17 -34.25 -0.83 -33.35
N SER A 18 -33.28 -1.73 -33.20
CA SER A 18 -33.29 -3.02 -33.90
C SER A 18 -32.73 -4.11 -32.97
N LEU A 19 -33.64 -4.91 -32.45
CA LEU A 19 -33.38 -6.26 -31.95
C LEU A 19 -32.83 -7.12 -33.10
N PHE A 20 -31.78 -7.89 -32.84
CA PHE A 20 -31.62 -9.20 -33.48
C PHE A 20 -31.26 -10.25 -32.44
N ALA A 21 -31.90 -11.40 -32.63
CA ALA A 21 -32.11 -12.47 -31.68
C ALA A 21 -30.98 -13.52 -31.66
N MET A 22 -30.89 -14.16 -30.49
CA MET A 22 -30.42 -15.52 -30.09
C MET A 22 -30.51 -16.62 -31.18
N PRO A 23 -29.82 -17.80 -31.09
CA PRO A 23 -29.71 -18.63 -29.86
C PRO A 23 -28.47 -19.56 -29.69
N ALA A 24 -28.29 -20.11 -28.48
CA ALA A 24 -28.14 -21.57 -28.26
C ALA A 24 -28.00 -21.87 -26.75
N ILE A 25 -28.91 -22.70 -26.27
CA ILE A 25 -29.08 -23.16 -24.89
C ILE A 25 -28.52 -24.58 -24.80
N ALA A 26 -27.70 -24.87 -23.78
CA ALA A 26 -27.31 -26.20 -23.31
C ALA A 26 -26.62 -26.01 -21.94
N GLN A 27 -26.94 -26.68 -20.83
CA GLN A 27 -27.91 -27.71 -20.48
C GLN A 27 -28.30 -27.52 -18.99
N ALA A 28 -29.54 -27.89 -18.68
CA ALA A 28 -30.09 -27.98 -17.34
C ALA A 28 -29.39 -29.09 -16.53
N GLY A 29 -29.09 -28.78 -15.27
CA GLY A 29 -28.94 -29.76 -14.19
C GLY A 29 -30.02 -29.50 -13.15
N SER A 30 -31.12 -30.25 -13.24
CA SER A 30 -32.22 -30.25 -12.27
C SER A 30 -32.03 -31.40 -11.27
N GLY A 31 -32.22 -31.11 -9.98
CA GLY A 31 -32.32 -32.11 -8.91
C GLY A 31 -32.14 -31.44 -7.55
N LYS A 32 -33.23 -30.91 -6.96
CA LYS A 32 -33.96 -31.55 -5.84
C LYS A 32 -33.18 -31.51 -4.52
N ASP A 33 -33.65 -31.03 -3.37
CA ASP A 33 -34.94 -30.57 -2.89
C ASP A 33 -34.71 -29.95 -1.49
N THR A 34 -35.53 -28.95 -1.12
CA THR A 34 -36.02 -28.66 0.25
C THR A 34 -35.03 -28.18 1.33
N THR A 35 -35.07 -26.88 1.66
CA THR A 35 -35.73 -26.35 2.88
C THR A 35 -35.45 -24.85 3.01
N THR A 36 -36.54 -24.08 3.02
CA THR A 36 -36.56 -22.68 3.44
C THR A 36 -36.23 -22.55 4.92
N THR A 37 -35.19 -21.82 5.27
CA THR A 37 -35.20 -20.92 6.44
C THR A 37 -34.26 -19.76 6.18
N MET A 38 -34.81 -18.56 6.32
CA MET A 38 -34.08 -17.29 6.32
C MET A 38 -33.05 -17.29 7.44
N ASP A 39 -31.80 -16.94 7.14
CA ASP A 39 -31.04 -15.97 7.93
C ASP A 39 -29.86 -15.46 7.10
N GLY A 40 -29.76 -14.14 7.04
CA GLY A 40 -28.84 -13.43 6.15
C GLY A 40 -27.39 -13.74 6.48
N THR A 41 -26.65 -14.23 5.49
CA THR A 41 -25.21 -14.02 5.43
C THR A 41 -24.83 -13.87 3.96
N SER A 42 -24.46 -12.65 3.61
CA SER A 42 -23.97 -12.25 2.30
C SER A 42 -22.93 -13.23 1.77
N ALA A 43 -23.25 -13.82 0.62
CA ALA A 43 -22.28 -14.36 -0.30
C ALA A 43 -21.30 -13.24 -0.70
N ALA A 44 -20.16 -13.19 -0.03
CA ALA A 44 -19.01 -12.43 -0.47
C ALA A 44 -17.76 -13.28 -0.21
N MET A 45 -17.06 -13.60 -1.30
CA MET A 45 -15.68 -14.08 -1.32
C MET A 45 -15.43 -15.54 -0.89
N GLN A 46 -16.02 -16.48 -1.64
CA GLN A 46 -15.33 -17.73 -1.95
C GLN A 46 -14.20 -17.41 -2.95
N GLY A 47 -13.10 -16.94 -2.39
CA GLY A 47 -11.86 -16.59 -3.07
C GLY A 47 -10.70 -16.78 -2.11
N ALA A 48 -10.70 -17.91 -1.38
CA ALA A 48 -9.58 -18.34 -0.57
C ALA A 48 -8.47 -18.81 -1.51
N GLY A 49 -7.79 -17.83 -2.12
CA GLY A 49 -6.52 -18.02 -2.79
C GLY A 49 -5.52 -18.59 -1.79
N TYR A 50 -5.32 -19.90 -1.88
CA TYR A 50 -4.05 -20.52 -1.57
C TYR A 50 -2.96 -19.68 -2.27
N ARG A 51 -2.17 -18.94 -1.49
CA ARG A 51 -0.77 -18.48 -1.74
C ARG A 51 -0.45 -17.22 -0.92
N ARG A 52 -0.11 -17.37 0.37
CA ARG A 52 0.95 -16.57 1.05
C ARG A 52 1.21 -16.99 2.50
N GLY A 53 1.50 -18.27 2.71
CA GLY A 53 2.12 -18.75 3.95
C GLY A 53 3.56 -19.15 3.67
N MET A 54 4.50 -18.21 3.77
CA MET A 54 5.93 -18.39 4.11
C MET A 54 6.69 -17.07 3.87
N LEU A 55 7.18 -16.49 4.96
CA LEU A 55 8.15 -15.39 5.13
C LEU A 55 7.82 -13.97 4.63
N GLY A 56 7.46 -13.12 5.60
CA GLY A 56 7.42 -11.66 5.53
C GLY A 56 6.00 -11.09 5.64
N THR A 57 5.30 -11.61 6.64
CA THR A 57 3.96 -11.29 7.12
C THR A 57 3.88 -9.81 7.56
N ARG A 58 2.69 -9.19 7.39
CA ARG A 58 2.25 -8.15 8.34
C ARG A 58 2.62 -8.68 9.72
N GLY A 59 3.37 -7.92 10.54
CA GLY A 59 3.70 -8.34 11.91
C GLY A 59 2.45 -8.90 12.58
N PRO A 60 2.56 -9.92 13.44
CA PRO A 60 1.42 -10.72 13.85
C PRO A 60 0.29 -9.78 14.25
N SER A 61 -0.87 -9.93 13.59
CA SER A 61 -2.04 -9.08 13.83
C SER A 61 -2.39 -9.04 15.32
N ASP A 62 -2.00 -10.12 16.01
CA ASP A 62 -2.01 -10.36 17.43
C ASP A 62 -0.61 -10.21 18.05
N CYS A 63 -0.43 -9.22 18.92
CA CYS A 63 0.85 -8.98 19.59
C CYS A 63 1.26 -10.07 20.58
N SER A 64 0.35 -10.93 21.03
CA SER A 64 0.67 -12.03 21.95
C SER A 64 1.64 -13.05 21.34
N ARG A 65 1.71 -13.11 20.00
CA ARG A 65 2.59 -14.01 19.25
C ARG A 65 3.93 -13.37 18.87
N ALA A 66 4.16 -12.11 19.26
CA ALA A 66 5.42 -11.44 18.99
C ALA A 66 6.49 -11.90 20.00
N LYS A 67 7.77 -11.88 19.59
CA LYS A 67 8.91 -12.09 20.49
C LYS A 67 8.88 -11.14 21.70
N ASP A 68 8.30 -9.96 21.49
CA ASP A 68 8.12 -8.93 22.50
C ASP A 68 6.68 -8.37 22.37
N PRO A 69 5.73 -8.90 23.17
CA PRO A 69 4.33 -8.50 23.12
C PRO A 69 4.09 -7.05 23.55
N GLU A 70 4.80 -6.56 24.57
CA GLU A 70 4.64 -5.19 25.08
C GLU A 70 5.14 -4.16 24.08
N GLN A 71 6.33 -4.36 23.50
CA GLN A 71 6.84 -3.49 22.45
C GLN A 71 5.96 -3.54 21.19
N CYS A 72 5.35 -4.69 20.89
CA CYS A 72 4.36 -4.79 19.81
C CYS A 72 3.13 -3.93 20.12
N ALA A 73 2.56 -4.07 21.32
CA ALA A 73 1.38 -3.32 21.73
C ALA A 73 1.64 -1.81 21.74
N ALA A 74 2.76 -1.37 22.32
CA ALA A 74 3.17 0.04 22.34
C ALA A 74 3.30 0.62 20.93
N ARG A 75 3.94 -0.10 20.01
CA ARG A 75 4.05 0.31 18.60
C ARG A 75 2.69 0.45 17.93
N ARG A 76 1.76 -0.48 18.20
CA ARG A 76 0.40 -0.43 17.64
C ARG A 76 -0.40 0.73 18.21
N ALA A 77 -0.29 1.01 19.51
CA ALA A 77 -0.91 2.15 20.15
C ALA A 77 -0.40 3.47 19.55
N ALA A 78 0.91 3.64 19.44
CA ALA A 78 1.52 4.83 18.82
C ALA A 78 1.07 5.01 17.36
N HIS A 79 1.04 3.93 16.58
CA HIS A 79 0.56 4.00 15.20
C HIS A 79 -0.93 4.34 15.13
N ARG A 80 -1.75 3.86 16.08
CA ARG A 80 -3.17 4.22 16.14
C ARG A 80 -3.36 5.71 16.42
N GLN A 81 -2.66 6.25 17.42
CA GLN A 81 -2.72 7.67 17.78
C GLN A 81 -2.39 8.59 16.61
N VAL A 82 -1.34 8.27 15.85
CA VAL A 82 -0.94 9.03 14.65
C VAL A 82 -2.05 9.04 13.58
N TYR A 83 -2.69 7.89 13.33
CA TYR A 83 -3.77 7.81 12.34
C TYR A 83 -5.08 8.43 12.85
N GLU A 84 -5.36 8.35 14.14
CA GLU A 84 -6.48 9.06 14.77
C GLU A 84 -6.32 10.57 14.65
N ALA A 85 -5.12 11.11 14.88
CA ALA A 85 -4.81 12.52 14.68
C ALA A 85 -4.94 12.97 13.21
N CYS A 86 -4.83 12.05 12.25
CA CYS A 86 -4.96 12.30 10.82
C CYS A 86 -6.28 11.77 10.22
N ARG A 87 -7.25 11.33 11.03
CA ARG A 87 -8.41 10.53 10.57
C ARG A 87 -9.27 11.24 9.52
N ASP A 88 -9.40 12.55 9.64
CA ASP A 88 -10.27 13.37 8.79
C ASP A 88 -9.56 13.79 7.49
N LYS A 89 -8.34 13.30 7.24
CA LYS A 89 -7.54 13.61 6.06
C LYS A 89 -7.49 12.40 5.14
N SER A 90 -7.49 12.67 3.84
CA SER A 90 -7.39 11.66 2.79
C SER A 90 -6.37 12.06 1.71
N GLY A 91 -6.02 11.13 0.82
CA GLY A 91 -5.13 11.40 -0.31
C GLY A 91 -3.79 12.05 0.09
N SER A 92 -3.43 13.13 -0.60
CA SER A 92 -2.19 13.88 -0.34
C SER A 92 -2.18 14.54 1.04
N ALA A 93 -3.34 15.01 1.54
CA ALA A 93 -3.46 15.65 2.85
C ALA A 93 -3.20 14.65 3.99
N LEU A 94 -3.64 13.40 3.85
CA LEU A 94 -3.29 12.33 4.80
C LEU A 94 -1.78 12.11 4.84
N GLY A 95 -1.14 12.01 3.67
CA GLY A 95 0.31 11.84 3.58
C GLY A 95 1.11 12.97 4.24
N GLN A 96 0.68 14.22 4.04
CA GLN A 96 1.29 15.38 4.69
C GLN A 96 1.14 15.34 6.21
N CYS A 97 -0.04 14.98 6.72
CA CYS A 97 -0.25 14.85 8.16
C CYS A 97 0.62 13.77 8.77
N LEU A 98 0.66 12.58 8.17
CA LEU A 98 1.51 11.49 8.66
C LEU A 98 3.00 11.90 8.66
N HIS A 99 3.42 12.72 7.70
CA HIS A 99 4.78 13.25 7.67
C HIS A 99 5.05 14.25 8.81
N GLN A 100 4.11 15.18 9.06
CA GLN A 100 4.20 16.10 10.20
C GLN A 100 4.21 15.36 11.54
N GLN A 101 3.40 14.32 11.68
CA GLN A 101 3.39 13.46 12.88
C GLN A 101 4.75 12.77 13.06
N ALA A 102 5.41 12.36 11.98
CA ALA A 102 6.74 11.75 12.06
C ALA A 102 7.83 12.71 12.57
N GLU A 103 7.70 14.02 12.34
CA GLU A 103 8.61 15.03 12.90
C GLU A 103 8.51 15.10 14.44
N GLN A 104 7.39 14.67 15.02
CA GLN A 104 7.12 14.76 16.47
C GLN A 104 7.45 13.47 17.24
N ILE A 105 7.79 12.38 16.55
CA ILE A 105 8.10 11.10 17.19
C ILE A 105 9.37 11.23 18.06
N ASP A 106 9.27 10.73 19.29
CA ASP A 106 10.39 10.47 20.19
C ASP A 106 11.08 9.16 19.79
N CYS A 107 12.32 9.28 19.30
CA CYS A 107 13.09 8.13 18.84
C CYS A 107 13.65 7.27 19.99
N THR A 108 13.66 7.75 21.23
CA THR A 108 14.12 6.97 22.39
C THR A 108 13.22 5.77 22.67
N GLN A 109 11.93 5.89 22.33
CA GLN A 109 10.92 4.85 22.51
C GLN A 109 10.85 3.87 21.31
N ALA A 110 11.63 4.14 20.25
CA ALA A 110 11.66 3.27 19.09
C ALA A 110 12.48 2.01 19.38
N ARG A 111 12.08 0.87 18.77
CA ARG A 111 12.82 -0.40 18.86
C ARG A 111 14.30 -0.27 18.50
N ILE A 112 14.63 0.61 17.56
CA ILE A 112 16.00 0.92 17.15
C ILE A 112 16.12 2.46 17.08
N PRO A 113 16.56 3.12 18.17
CA PRO A 113 16.60 4.58 18.24
C PRO A 113 17.44 5.23 17.12
N ALA A 114 18.60 4.65 16.80
CA ALA A 114 19.47 5.15 15.73
C ALA A 114 18.79 5.16 14.35
N GLN A 115 18.02 4.11 14.03
CA GLN A 115 17.28 4.03 12.77
C GLN A 115 16.13 5.04 12.73
N CYS A 116 15.47 5.28 13.86
CA CYS A 116 14.45 6.32 13.95
C CYS A 116 15.05 7.71 13.71
N ALA A 117 16.16 8.03 14.38
CA ALA A 117 16.84 9.32 14.24
C ALA A 117 17.31 9.54 12.79
N GLN A 118 17.92 8.54 12.15
CA GLN A 118 18.34 8.62 10.75
C GLN A 118 17.15 8.89 9.81
N ARG A 119 16.01 8.19 10.00
CA ARG A 119 14.80 8.45 9.20
C ARG A 119 14.25 9.85 9.42
N LYS A 120 14.32 10.37 10.65
CA LYS A 120 13.86 11.72 10.99
C LYS A 120 14.72 12.78 10.28
N THR A 121 16.04 12.61 10.24
CA THR A 121 16.95 13.46 9.45
C THR A 121 16.63 13.40 7.96
N ALA A 122 16.45 12.20 7.39
CA ALA A 122 16.08 12.03 5.99
C ALA A 122 14.73 12.70 5.65
N TYR A 123 13.75 12.64 6.56
CA TYR A 123 12.48 13.34 6.42
C TYR A 123 12.64 14.85 6.34
N ALA A 124 13.51 15.43 7.18
CA ALA A 124 13.82 16.85 7.14
C ALA A 124 14.52 17.25 5.82
N LEU A 125 15.49 16.46 5.36
CA LEU A 125 16.22 16.72 4.10
C LEU A 125 15.32 16.57 2.86
N CYS A 126 14.35 15.67 2.90
CA CYS A 126 13.43 15.40 1.80
C CYS A 126 12.14 16.23 1.82
N LYS A 127 12.07 17.23 2.71
CA LYS A 127 10.89 18.10 2.86
C LYS A 127 10.57 18.82 1.55
N GLY A 128 9.28 19.01 1.28
CA GLY A 128 8.78 19.62 0.04
C GLY A 128 8.58 18.65 -1.13
N LYS A 129 9.09 17.42 -1.04
CA LYS A 129 8.73 16.34 -1.98
C LYS A 129 7.46 15.63 -1.49
N THR A 130 6.69 15.04 -2.40
CA THR A 130 5.53 14.18 -2.07
C THR A 130 5.55 12.90 -2.91
N GLY A 131 4.72 11.91 -2.55
CA GLY A 131 4.54 10.71 -3.36
C GLY A 131 5.81 9.87 -3.57
N ALA A 132 6.03 9.40 -4.80
CA ALA A 132 7.23 8.62 -5.15
C ALA A 132 8.55 9.43 -5.01
N PRO A 133 8.65 10.70 -5.46
CA PRO A 133 9.84 11.52 -5.23
C PRO A 133 10.29 11.63 -3.77
N PHE A 134 9.34 11.80 -2.85
CA PHE A 134 9.65 11.82 -1.41
C PHE A 134 10.23 10.49 -0.94
N ARG A 135 9.57 9.38 -1.30
CA ARG A 135 10.02 8.03 -0.91
C ARG A 135 11.42 7.73 -1.42
N ASN A 136 11.73 8.12 -2.65
CA ASN A 136 13.03 7.88 -3.27
C ASN A 136 14.13 8.70 -2.60
N CYS A 137 13.84 9.98 -2.30
CA CYS A 137 14.74 10.82 -1.53
C CYS A 137 15.02 10.19 -0.15
N VAL A 138 13.99 9.84 0.62
CA VAL A 138 14.18 9.25 1.95
C VAL A 138 14.94 7.94 1.88
N LEU A 139 14.65 7.10 0.89
CA LEU A 139 15.40 5.86 0.69
C LEU A 139 16.88 6.19 0.46
N GLN A 140 17.19 7.13 -0.43
CA GLN A 140 18.57 7.53 -0.72
C GLN A 140 19.31 8.08 0.51
N GLU A 141 18.67 8.92 1.32
CA GLU A 141 19.23 9.48 2.56
C GLU A 141 19.35 8.46 3.70
N THR A 142 18.57 7.38 3.66
CA THR A 142 18.57 6.34 4.71
C THR A 142 19.33 5.07 4.33
N LEU A 143 19.70 4.92 3.06
CA LEU A 143 20.61 3.86 2.65
C LEU A 143 21.93 4.06 3.41
N PRO A 144 22.55 2.98 3.90
CA PRO A 144 23.88 3.08 4.47
C PRO A 144 24.80 3.71 3.42
N ALA A 145 25.38 4.87 3.74
CA ALA A 145 26.35 5.52 2.86
C ALA A 145 27.56 4.61 2.57
N ASP A 146 27.82 3.67 3.49
CA ASP A 146 29.03 2.88 3.49
C ASP A 146 28.81 1.49 4.11
N CYS A 147 28.74 0.47 3.25
CA CYS A 147 28.82 -0.93 3.68
C CYS A 147 30.24 -1.32 4.19
N SER A 148 31.17 -0.38 4.19
CA SER A 148 32.54 -0.51 4.69
C SER A 148 32.60 -0.65 6.23
N SER A 149 31.55 -0.23 6.95
CA SER A 149 31.40 -0.43 8.39
C SER A 149 31.01 -1.87 8.80
N ALA A 150 30.82 -2.77 7.83
CA ALA A 150 30.48 -4.16 8.11
C ALA A 150 31.64 -4.90 8.79
N SER A 151 31.34 -5.65 9.84
CA SER A 151 32.33 -6.35 10.69
C SER A 151 33.16 -7.42 9.97
N ASN A 152 32.77 -7.82 8.76
CA ASN A 152 33.55 -8.71 7.89
C ASN A 152 33.12 -8.58 6.41
N ALA A 153 33.92 -9.15 5.50
CA ALA A 153 33.70 -9.08 4.06
C ALA A 153 32.37 -9.70 3.60
N SER A 154 31.89 -10.78 4.26
CA SER A 154 30.58 -11.37 3.95
C SER A 154 29.43 -10.42 4.28
N ASN A 155 29.50 -9.71 5.41
CA ASN A 155 28.50 -8.73 5.81
C ASN A 155 28.53 -7.51 4.89
N ALA A 156 29.72 -7.09 4.43
CA ALA A 156 29.87 -6.04 3.43
C ALA A 156 29.21 -6.45 2.10
N ALA A 157 29.45 -7.67 1.62
CA ALA A 157 28.86 -8.17 0.37
C ALA A 157 27.32 -8.34 0.44
N VAL A 158 26.78 -8.73 1.61
CA VAL A 158 25.33 -8.76 1.84
C VAL A 158 24.73 -7.35 1.84
N CYS A 159 25.40 -6.40 2.51
CA CYS A 159 25.00 -5.00 2.53
C CYS A 159 25.00 -4.39 1.12
N GLN A 160 26.08 -4.61 0.35
CA GLN A 160 26.21 -4.09 -1.02
C GLN A 160 25.13 -4.66 -1.96
N ARG A 161 24.81 -5.96 -1.84
CA ARG A 161 23.70 -6.57 -2.61
C ARG A 161 22.34 -5.98 -2.25
N GLN A 162 22.07 -5.78 -0.95
CA GLN A 162 20.85 -5.12 -0.47
C GLN A 162 20.72 -3.69 -0.97
N ASP A 163 21.79 -2.90 -0.89
CA ASP A 163 21.83 -1.52 -1.36
C ASP A 163 21.57 -1.44 -2.87
N LYS A 164 22.28 -2.25 -3.66
CA LYS A 164 22.09 -2.36 -5.11
C LYS A 164 20.64 -2.71 -5.47
N ALA A 165 20.05 -3.69 -4.79
CA ALA A 165 18.65 -4.09 -5.03
C ALA A 165 17.67 -2.95 -4.75
N ARG A 166 17.86 -2.21 -3.64
CA ARG A 166 17.00 -1.07 -3.27
C ARG A 166 17.10 0.06 -4.28
N LYS A 167 18.30 0.37 -4.75
CA LYS A 167 18.54 1.40 -5.80
C LYS A 167 17.86 1.02 -7.11
N LEU A 168 18.02 -0.22 -7.58
CA LEU A 168 17.37 -0.70 -8.81
C LEU A 168 15.84 -0.69 -8.72
N CYS A 169 15.30 -0.92 -7.53
CA CYS A 169 13.85 -0.94 -7.29
C CYS A 169 13.27 0.40 -6.86
N ALA A 170 14.05 1.49 -6.84
CA ALA A 170 13.61 2.79 -6.31
C ALA A 170 12.40 3.36 -7.05
N ALA A 171 12.23 3.08 -8.35
CA ALA A 171 11.06 3.54 -9.11
C ALA A 171 9.73 2.87 -8.69
N LYS A 172 9.78 1.73 -7.98
CA LYS A 172 8.58 0.98 -7.55
C LYS A 172 8.18 1.41 -6.14
N SER A 173 6.93 1.15 -5.75
CA SER A 173 6.43 1.47 -4.41
C SER A 173 5.70 0.31 -3.73
N GLY A 174 5.59 0.38 -2.41
CA GLY A 174 4.83 -0.56 -1.60
C GLY A 174 5.21 -2.03 -1.83
N SER A 175 4.21 -2.86 -2.12
CA SER A 175 4.39 -4.29 -2.40
C SER A 175 5.26 -4.57 -3.63
N GLN A 176 5.19 -3.71 -4.66
CA GLN A 176 5.98 -3.88 -5.89
C GLN A 176 7.47 -3.59 -5.65
N HIS A 177 7.78 -2.57 -4.84
CA HIS A 177 9.17 -2.31 -4.43
C HIS A 177 9.73 -3.50 -3.67
N ARG A 178 8.97 -4.00 -2.69
CA ARG A 178 9.37 -5.16 -1.89
C ARG A 178 9.61 -6.38 -2.78
N GLN A 179 8.69 -6.69 -3.69
CA GLN A 179 8.83 -7.85 -4.56
C GLN A 179 10.07 -7.73 -5.44
N CYS A 180 10.27 -6.58 -6.09
CA CYS A 180 11.46 -6.31 -6.88
C CYS A 180 12.76 -6.52 -6.09
N VAL A 181 12.84 -6.05 -4.84
CA VAL A 181 14.02 -6.26 -4.00
C VAL A 181 14.23 -7.74 -3.68
N LEU A 182 13.15 -8.48 -3.39
CA LEU A 182 13.23 -9.93 -3.15
C LEU A 182 13.69 -10.70 -4.39
N ASP A 183 13.16 -10.34 -5.55
CA ASP A 183 13.50 -10.96 -6.84
C ASP A 183 14.99 -10.75 -7.16
N ILE A 184 15.51 -9.53 -6.99
CA ILE A 184 16.93 -9.23 -7.22
C ILE A 184 17.83 -9.95 -6.23
N LEU A 185 17.41 -10.07 -4.96
CA LEU A 185 18.19 -10.76 -3.94
C LEU A 185 18.06 -12.28 -4.00
N GLY A 186 17.18 -12.83 -4.85
CA GLY A 186 16.89 -14.26 -4.94
C GLY A 186 16.21 -14.83 -3.68
N VAL A 187 15.61 -13.97 -2.84
CA VAL A 187 14.98 -14.38 -1.58
C VAL A 187 13.51 -14.67 -1.88
N GLY A 188 13.23 -15.83 -2.47
CA GLY A 188 11.87 -16.21 -2.86
C GLY A 188 11.75 -17.37 -3.84
N GLN A 189 12.85 -18.07 -4.14
CA GLN A 189 12.84 -19.37 -4.81
C GLN A 189 13.03 -20.49 -3.77
#